data_AF-A0A4Q3CC42-F1
#
_entry.id   AF-A0A4Q3CC42-F1
#
_cell.length_a   1.000
_cell.length_b   1.000
_cell.length_c   1.000
_cell.angle_alpha   90.00
_cell.angle_beta   90.00
_cell.angle_gamma   90.00
#
_symmetry.space_group_name_H-M   'P 1'
#
loop_
_entity.id
_entity.type
_entity.pdbx_description
1 polymer ?
#
loop_
_entity_poly.entity_id
_entity_poly.type
_entity_poly.pdbx_seq_one_letter_code
_entity_poly.pdbx_strand_id
1 'polypeptide(L)'
;ATLLPEGVAGWTVFGTGACCLIAGCVITGRVFAIDWSMLFSLPRALGRDRAVAAAAARDAAPAHAAPDERAAPLPRATITAEEPRKPPEIVDPTSPAKPAKFLGTDRQKDLFDEYDLPSLDLLNDPAPDSGQKIDKLSLERNARLLETVLDDFNVKGEITAVRTGPVVTMYELEPAPGIKASRVIGLADDIARNMSAISARVSSIPGRTVMGIELPNADRQMVSFKEMVSSEAFVNHKGMLPIILGKDIAGEPVVADLATMPHLLVAGTTGSGKSVGLNCILLSLLYRLTPQQCRLILVDPKVLELKSYDDIPHLLSPVVTDPGKAVRALKWAVEEMEKRYRMMSEISVRNLASFNEKVRTAAAKGKPLGRRVQIGFDPDTGEEIYEENQLDYQALPQIVLIVDELADLMITVGKEIEVLIQRLS
;
A
#
# COMPACT_ATOMS: atom_id res chain seq x y z
N ALA A 1 -47.75 -41.46 -0.77
CA ALA A 1 -48.00 -41.67 0.67
C ALA A 1 -48.97 -40.61 1.15
N THR A 2 -50.26 -40.83 0.90
CA THR A 2 -51.38 -39.94 1.20
C THR A 2 -52.35 -40.72 2.08
N LEU A 3 -52.00 -40.92 3.35
CA LEU A 3 -52.82 -41.64 4.33
C LEU A 3 -52.57 -41.11 5.74
N LEU A 4 -52.63 -39.79 5.95
CA LEU A 4 -52.72 -39.21 7.29
C LEU A 4 -53.78 -38.10 7.28
N PRO A 5 -54.68 -38.05 8.30
CA PRO A 5 -55.69 -37.00 8.42
C PRO A 5 -55.05 -35.61 8.40
N GLU A 6 -55.70 -34.59 7.83
CA GLU A 6 -55.14 -33.24 7.65
C GLU A 6 -54.60 -32.62 8.96
N GLY A 7 -55.17 -33.00 10.11
CA GLY A 7 -54.64 -32.62 11.42
C GLY A 7 -53.28 -33.22 11.76
N VAL A 8 -52.97 -34.44 11.31
CA VAL A 8 -51.73 -35.16 11.63
C VAL A 8 -50.60 -34.80 10.67
N ALA A 9 -50.91 -34.44 9.43
CA ALA A 9 -49.93 -34.04 8.42
C ALA A 9 -49.14 -32.77 8.82
N GLY A 10 -49.80 -31.81 9.48
CA GLY A 10 -49.13 -30.62 10.00
C GLY A 10 -48.11 -30.94 11.10
N TRP A 11 -48.49 -31.83 12.03
CA TRP A 11 -47.60 -32.25 13.12
C TRP A 11 -46.45 -33.12 12.64
N THR A 12 -46.65 -33.95 11.61
CA THR A 12 -45.56 -34.74 11.04
C THR A 12 -44.57 -33.86 10.30
N VAL A 13 -45.01 -32.89 9.49
CA VAL A 13 -44.14 -31.93 8.80
C VAL A 13 -43.39 -31.04 9.79
N PHE A 14 -44.06 -30.57 10.84
CA PHE A 14 -43.40 -29.81 11.90
C PHE A 14 -42.36 -30.66 12.66
N GLY A 15 -42.70 -31.92 12.97
CA GLY A 15 -41.81 -32.87 13.62
C GLY A 15 -40.57 -33.19 12.78
N THR A 16 -40.72 -33.48 11.49
CA THR A 16 -39.56 -33.69 10.60
C THR A 16 -38.75 -32.42 10.40
N GLY A 17 -39.39 -31.25 10.29
CA GLY A 17 -38.70 -29.96 10.22
C GLY A 17 -37.84 -29.69 11.45
N ALA A 18 -38.38 -29.91 12.66
CA ALA A 18 -37.65 -29.74 13.90
C ALA A 18 -36.48 -30.74 14.03
N CYS A 19 -36.68 -31.99 13.65
CA CYS A 19 -35.60 -33.00 13.63
C CYS A 19 -34.47 -32.63 12.66
N CYS A 20 -34.79 -32.15 11.45
CA CYS A 20 -33.79 -31.70 10.48
C CYS A 20 -33.00 -30.48 10.99
N LEU A 21 -33.66 -29.56 11.69
CA LEU A 21 -33.03 -28.37 12.25
C LEU A 21 -32.08 -28.74 13.41
N ILE A 22 -32.50 -29.64 14.30
CA ILE A 22 -31.66 -30.17 15.38
C ILE A 22 -30.45 -30.92 14.81
N ALA A 23 -30.66 -31.78 13.80
CA ALA A 23 -29.57 -32.49 13.13
C ALA A 23 -28.57 -31.51 12.47
N GLY A 24 -29.07 -30.46 11.81
CA GLY A 24 -28.27 -29.38 11.25
C GLY A 24 -27.43 -28.64 12.30
N CYS A 25 -28.03 -28.29 13.45
CA CYS A 25 -27.31 -27.65 14.56
C CYS A 25 -26.23 -28.56 15.16
N VAL A 26 -26.48 -29.87 15.28
CA VAL A 26 -25.50 -30.83 15.80
C VAL A 26 -24.33 -31.02 14.84
N ILE A 27 -24.60 -31.12 13.53
CA ILE A 27 -23.55 -31.23 12.51
C ILE A 27 -22.71 -29.95 12.48
N THR A 28 -23.36 -28.79 12.47
CA THR A 28 -22.66 -27.49 12.47
C THR A 28 -21.84 -27.30 13.75
N GLY A 29 -22.40 -27.65 14.91
CA GLY A 29 -21.68 -27.63 16.19
C GLY A 29 -20.45 -28.55 16.20
N ARG A 30 -20.53 -29.72 15.54
CA ARG A 30 -19.39 -30.64 15.37
C ARG A 30 -18.34 -30.13 14.38
N VAL A 31 -18.75 -29.51 13.28
CA VAL A 31 -17.82 -28.96 12.27
C VAL A 31 -17.07 -27.74 12.81
N PHE A 32 -17.71 -26.92 13.63
CA PHE A 32 -17.13 -25.69 14.17
C PHE A 32 -16.65 -25.79 15.64
N ALA A 33 -16.64 -26.99 16.23
CA ALA A 33 -16.21 -27.23 17.63
C ALA A 33 -16.84 -26.27 18.65
N ILE A 34 -18.14 -25.97 18.48
CA ILE A 34 -18.87 -25.03 19.35
C ILE A 34 -19.29 -25.78 20.61
N ASP A 35 -18.80 -25.34 21.76
CA ASP A 35 -19.08 -25.94 23.05
C ASP A 35 -20.42 -25.41 23.63
N TRP A 36 -21.50 -26.11 23.29
CA TRP A 36 -22.87 -25.73 23.68
C TRP A 36 -23.11 -25.70 25.20
N SER A 37 -22.21 -26.30 25.99
CA SER A 37 -22.25 -26.30 27.45
C SER A 37 -22.03 -24.91 28.05
N MET A 38 -21.27 -24.04 27.36
CA MET A 38 -20.95 -22.67 27.79
C MET A 38 -22.09 -21.70 27.49
N LEU A 39 -22.92 -21.97 26.48
CA LEU A 39 -24.01 -21.08 26.05
C LEU A 39 -25.25 -21.16 26.95
N PHE A 40 -25.44 -22.29 27.65
CA PHE A 40 -26.60 -22.52 28.54
C PHE A 40 -26.29 -22.40 30.04
N SER A 41 -25.06 -22.05 30.43
CA SER A 41 -24.74 -21.77 31.83
C SER A 41 -25.13 -20.33 32.19
N LEU A 42 -26.31 -20.15 32.81
CA LEU A 42 -26.66 -18.90 33.49
C LEU A 42 -25.73 -18.63 34.69
N PRO A 43 -25.31 -17.38 34.95
CA PRO A 43 -24.42 -17.06 36.06
C PRO A 43 -25.18 -17.06 37.38
N ARG A 44 -24.89 -18.02 38.26
CA ARG A 44 -25.34 -18.00 39.66
C ARG A 44 -24.44 -17.07 40.48
N ALA A 45 -24.79 -15.80 40.51
CA ALA A 45 -24.51 -14.92 41.63
C ALA A 45 -25.64 -15.06 42.69
N LEU A 46 -25.28 -14.85 43.96
CA LEU A 46 -26.06 -14.98 45.21
C LEU A 46 -26.11 -16.39 45.84
N GLY A 47 -25.60 -16.48 47.07
CA GLY A 47 -25.80 -17.63 47.95
C GLY A 47 -24.79 -17.76 49.07
N ARG A 48 -24.82 -16.80 50.00
CA ARG A 48 -24.27 -16.92 51.36
C ARG A 48 -24.90 -18.16 52.00
N ASP A 49 -24.13 -19.04 52.65
CA ASP A 49 -24.50 -19.51 53.98
C ASP A 49 -23.43 -20.24 54.78
N ARG A 50 -23.52 -19.97 56.07
CA ARG A 50 -22.73 -20.44 57.19
C ARG A 50 -23.26 -21.80 57.67
N ALA A 51 -22.31 -22.60 58.14
CA ALA A 51 -22.36 -23.42 59.35
C ALA A 51 -22.87 -24.88 59.28
N VAL A 52 -22.15 -25.66 60.11
CA VAL A 52 -22.49 -26.92 60.81
C VAL A 52 -22.29 -28.24 60.06
N ALA A 53 -21.19 -28.91 60.41
CA ALA A 53 -21.11 -30.31 60.87
C ALA A 53 -19.61 -30.68 60.96
N ALA A 54 -18.90 -30.56 62.08
CA ALA A 54 -18.96 -31.41 63.28
C ALA A 54 -18.99 -32.92 62.95
N ALA A 55 -17.81 -33.57 63.04
CA ALA A 55 -17.56 -34.83 63.75
C ALA A 55 -16.48 -35.70 63.05
N ALA A 56 -15.22 -35.55 63.49
CA ALA A 56 -14.24 -36.64 63.56
C ALA A 56 -13.05 -36.18 64.42
N ALA A 57 -13.26 -36.20 65.75
CA ALA A 57 -12.20 -36.35 66.74
C ALA A 57 -11.66 -37.80 66.57
N ARG A 58 -10.39 -38.15 66.71
CA ARG A 58 -9.43 -38.03 67.82
C ARG A 58 -8.26 -38.95 67.43
N ASP A 59 -6.99 -38.55 67.52
CA ASP A 59 -5.99 -39.01 68.52
C ASP A 59 -4.63 -38.90 67.76
N ALA A 60 -3.46 -38.56 68.29
CA ALA A 60 -2.96 -38.29 69.62
C ALA A 60 -1.65 -37.45 69.47
N ALA A 61 -1.32 -36.65 70.49
CA ALA A 61 0.04 -36.19 70.81
C ALA A 61 0.42 -36.85 72.15
N PRO A 62 1.71 -37.04 72.55
CA PRO A 62 2.74 -35.98 72.72
C PRO A 62 4.15 -36.49 72.29
N ALA A 63 5.31 -35.82 72.41
CA ALA A 63 5.87 -34.94 73.42
C ALA A 63 7.16 -34.23 72.91
N HIS A 64 7.58 -33.20 73.65
CA HIS A 64 8.74 -32.35 73.45
C HIS A 64 10.11 -33.06 73.50
N ALA A 65 11.06 -32.60 72.67
CA ALA A 65 12.51 -32.66 72.92
C ALA A 65 13.15 -31.32 72.51
N ALA A 66 14.15 -30.90 73.28
CA ALA A 66 14.79 -29.59 73.32
C ALA A 66 15.84 -29.36 72.19
N PRO A 67 16.43 -28.16 72.05
CA PRO A 67 16.96 -27.61 70.80
C PRO A 67 18.44 -27.91 70.57
N ASP A 68 18.90 -27.92 69.32
CA ASP A 68 20.32 -27.79 69.01
C ASP A 68 20.66 -27.02 67.72
N GLU A 69 21.61 -26.11 67.91
CA GLU A 69 22.64 -25.53 67.05
C GLU A 69 22.42 -25.16 65.56
N ARG A 70 22.47 -23.83 65.34
CA ARG A 70 23.32 -23.09 64.38
C ARG A 70 23.57 -23.71 63.00
N ALA A 71 22.86 -23.21 62.00
CA ALA A 71 23.34 -23.12 60.62
C ALA A 71 23.23 -21.66 60.12
N ALA A 72 24.34 -21.15 59.58
CA ALA A 72 24.53 -19.76 59.15
C ALA A 72 23.62 -19.37 57.97
N PRO A 73 23.21 -18.09 57.85
CA PRO A 73 22.48 -17.62 56.68
C PRO A 73 23.43 -17.47 55.49
N LEU A 74 23.07 -18.10 54.37
CA LEU A 74 23.71 -17.90 53.06
C LEU A 74 23.66 -16.40 52.69
N PRO A 75 24.75 -15.81 52.18
CA PRO A 75 24.80 -14.40 51.85
C PRO A 75 23.81 -14.10 50.71
N ARG A 76 22.97 -13.07 50.93
CA ARG A 76 22.16 -12.43 49.89
C ARG A 76 23.06 -12.11 48.70
N ALA A 77 22.71 -12.65 47.54
CA ALA A 77 23.27 -12.21 46.27
C ALA A 77 23.09 -10.70 46.17
N THR A 78 24.21 -9.99 46.16
CA THR A 78 24.33 -8.60 45.74
C THR A 78 23.62 -8.42 44.40
N ILE A 79 22.70 -7.46 44.37
CA ILE A 79 22.11 -6.92 43.15
C ILE A 79 23.26 -6.62 42.20
N THR A 80 23.35 -7.39 41.11
CA THR A 80 24.22 -7.06 39.99
C THR A 80 23.85 -5.66 39.52
N ALA A 81 24.83 -4.76 39.56
CA ALA A 81 24.75 -3.47 38.92
C ALA A 81 24.25 -3.67 37.48
N GLU A 82 23.22 -2.92 37.09
CA GLU A 82 22.83 -2.79 35.69
C GLU A 82 24.10 -2.47 34.89
N GLU A 83 24.41 -3.31 33.90
CA GLU A 83 25.47 -3.00 32.96
C GLU A 83 25.19 -1.62 32.34
N PRO A 84 26.21 -0.77 32.16
CA PRO A 84 26.03 0.54 31.57
C PRO A 84 25.49 0.37 30.14
N ARG A 85 24.21 0.70 29.96
CA ARG A 85 23.49 0.57 28.70
C ARG A 85 24.19 1.42 27.62
N LYS A 86 24.37 0.84 26.44
CA LYS A 86 24.93 1.57 25.29
C LYS A 86 23.91 2.63 24.85
N PRO A 87 24.32 3.89 24.63
CA PRO A 87 23.42 4.89 24.05
C PRO A 87 22.95 4.42 22.66
N PRO A 88 21.70 4.76 22.26
CA PRO A 88 21.19 4.39 20.95
C PRO A 88 22.08 4.96 19.86
N GLU A 89 22.28 4.18 18.78
CA GLU A 89 22.99 4.67 17.61
C GLU A 89 22.11 5.68 16.86
N ILE A 90 22.48 6.96 16.91
CA ILE A 90 21.78 8.01 16.17
C ILE A 90 22.39 8.08 14.77
N VAL A 91 21.63 7.60 13.79
CA VAL A 91 22.00 7.64 12.38
C VAL A 91 21.49 8.94 11.79
N ASP A 92 22.41 9.74 11.26
CA ASP A 92 22.08 10.98 10.55
C ASP A 92 21.29 10.64 9.25
N PRO A 93 20.36 11.51 8.79
CA PRO A 93 19.58 11.28 7.59
C PRO A 93 20.50 11.08 6.41
N THR A 94 20.12 10.19 5.50
CA THR A 94 20.80 10.09 4.21
C THR A 94 20.75 11.46 3.53
N SER A 95 21.91 11.93 3.05
CA SER A 95 22.06 13.26 2.44
C SER A 95 20.99 13.54 1.37
N PRO A 96 20.61 14.81 1.14
CA PRO A 96 19.57 15.19 0.19
C PRO A 96 19.78 14.54 -1.18
N ALA A 97 18.67 14.31 -1.88
CA ALA A 97 18.66 13.66 -3.19
C ALA A 97 19.75 14.29 -4.06
N LYS A 98 20.70 13.47 -4.55
CA LYS A 98 21.79 13.98 -5.38
C LYS A 98 21.15 14.65 -6.60
N PRO A 99 21.37 15.97 -6.79
CA PRO A 99 20.84 16.64 -7.96
C PRO A 99 21.49 15.99 -9.17
N ALA A 100 20.68 15.64 -10.16
CA ALA A 100 21.22 15.19 -11.42
C ALA A 100 22.15 16.28 -11.94
N LYS A 101 23.38 15.88 -12.30
CA LYS A 101 24.21 16.73 -13.15
C LYS A 101 23.46 16.85 -14.46
N PHE A 102 22.68 17.93 -14.62
CA PHE A 102 22.20 18.35 -15.92
C PHE A 102 23.44 18.68 -16.74
N LEU A 103 24.02 17.67 -17.40
CA LEU A 103 24.73 17.89 -18.65
C LEU A 103 23.67 18.51 -19.54
N GLY A 104 23.77 19.83 -19.70
CA GLY A 104 22.69 20.67 -20.20
C GLY A 104 22.05 20.07 -21.43
N THR A 105 20.71 20.11 -21.47
CA THR A 105 19.90 20.20 -22.71
C THR A 105 20.18 19.24 -23.87
N ASP A 106 20.96 18.17 -23.68
CA ASP A 106 21.28 17.18 -24.71
C ASP A 106 20.84 15.79 -24.25
N ARG A 107 19.61 15.68 -23.71
CA ARG A 107 18.84 14.52 -24.13
C ARG A 107 18.64 14.72 -25.61
N GLN A 108 19.44 13.99 -26.39
CA GLN A 108 19.33 13.84 -27.83
C GLN A 108 17.86 13.97 -28.18
N LYS A 109 17.45 15.16 -28.68
CA LYS A 109 16.11 15.36 -29.19
C LYS A 109 15.96 14.23 -30.20
N ASP A 110 14.95 13.38 -30.02
CA ASP A 110 14.49 12.64 -31.18
C ASP A 110 14.18 13.75 -32.19
N LEU A 111 14.96 13.82 -33.27
CA LEU A 111 14.95 14.92 -34.26
C LEU A 111 13.57 15.16 -34.90
N PHE A 112 12.57 14.39 -34.47
CA PHE A 112 11.20 14.34 -34.93
C PHE A 112 10.15 14.72 -33.86
N ASP A 113 10.53 14.93 -32.59
CA ASP A 113 9.61 15.43 -31.56
C ASP A 113 9.58 16.97 -31.58
N GLU A 114 8.51 17.54 -32.15
CA GLU A 114 8.27 19.00 -32.22
C GLU A 114 7.90 19.63 -30.86
N TYR A 115 7.75 18.81 -29.81
CA TYR A 115 7.29 19.26 -28.50
C TYR A 115 8.46 19.43 -27.52
N ASP A 116 8.67 20.65 -27.02
CA ASP A 116 9.64 20.94 -25.97
C ASP A 116 9.05 20.67 -24.58
N LEU A 117 9.79 19.92 -23.75
CA LEU A 117 9.41 19.66 -22.36
C LEU A 117 9.50 20.93 -21.50
N PRO A 118 8.67 21.06 -20.45
CA PRO A 118 8.66 22.25 -19.59
C PRO A 118 9.99 22.45 -18.84
N SER A 119 10.43 23.71 -18.69
CA SER A 119 11.60 24.06 -17.88
C SER A 119 11.31 23.93 -16.38
N LEU A 120 12.33 23.55 -15.60
CA LEU A 120 12.27 23.51 -14.13
C LEU A 120 12.11 24.91 -13.50
N ASP A 121 12.35 25.98 -14.26
CA ASP A 121 12.19 27.37 -13.80
C ASP A 121 10.74 27.73 -13.50
N LEU A 122 9.78 26.94 -14.03
CA LEU A 122 8.36 27.07 -13.70
C LEU A 122 8.04 26.59 -12.28
N LEU A 123 8.94 25.85 -11.64
CA LEU A 123 8.77 25.30 -10.30
C LEU A 123 9.46 26.17 -9.25
N ASN A 124 8.80 26.30 -8.10
CA ASN A 124 9.36 26.99 -6.95
C ASN A 124 10.63 26.30 -6.44
N ASP A 125 11.63 27.10 -6.11
CA ASP A 125 12.84 26.59 -5.46
C ASP A 125 12.50 25.97 -4.11
N PRO A 126 13.20 24.89 -3.72
CA PRO A 126 13.05 24.32 -2.39
C PRO A 126 13.35 25.41 -1.36
N ALA A 127 12.61 25.39 -0.25
CA ALA A 127 12.95 26.25 0.88
C ALA A 127 14.42 26.00 1.25
N PRO A 128 15.20 27.04 1.61
CA PRO A 128 16.58 26.85 2.03
C PRO A 128 16.59 25.79 3.10
N ASP A 129 17.36 24.73 2.85
CA ASP A 129 17.42 23.54 3.67
C ASP A 129 17.50 24.01 5.12
N SER A 130 16.47 23.74 5.92
CA SER A 130 16.58 23.91 7.36
C SER A 130 17.48 22.77 7.81
N GLY A 131 18.78 22.90 7.53
CA GLY A 131 19.86 22.11 8.08
C GLY A 131 19.96 22.40 9.57
N GLN A 132 18.83 22.30 10.27
CA GLN A 132 18.78 22.22 11.71
C GLN A 132 19.66 21.03 12.05
N LYS A 133 20.81 21.35 12.64
CA LYS A 133 21.71 20.36 13.19
C LYS A 133 20.89 19.49 14.11
N ILE A 134 20.89 18.20 13.82
CA ILE A 134 20.19 17.21 14.62
C ILE A 134 20.70 17.34 16.05
N ASP A 135 19.79 17.73 16.95
CA ASP A 135 20.10 17.78 18.36
C ASP A 135 20.10 16.36 18.92
N LYS A 136 21.26 15.70 18.83
CA LYS A 136 21.46 14.34 19.31
C LYS A 136 21.05 14.18 20.78
N LEU A 137 21.25 15.22 21.60
CA LEU A 137 20.87 15.20 23.01
C LEU A 137 19.35 15.20 23.20
N SER A 138 18.61 15.94 22.37
CA SER A 138 17.14 15.91 22.39
C SER A 138 16.59 14.56 21.91
N LEU A 139 17.21 13.94 20.90
CA LEU A 139 16.83 12.60 20.45
C LEU A 139 17.07 11.53 21.50
N GLU A 140 18.21 11.56 22.20
CA GLU A 140 18.48 10.63 23.32
C GLU A 140 17.47 10.80 24.45
N ARG A 141 17.10 12.04 24.78
CA ARG A 141 16.06 12.33 25.78
C ARG A 141 14.71 11.77 25.36
N ASN A 142 14.32 11.96 24.11
CA ASN A 142 13.07 11.43 23.56
C ASN A 142 13.07 9.89 23.54
N ALA A 143 14.20 9.25 23.20
CA ALA A 143 14.33 7.80 23.26
C ALA A 143 14.12 7.26 24.68
N ARG A 144 14.74 7.88 25.70
CA ARG A 144 14.54 7.50 27.11
C ARG A 144 13.10 7.73 27.60
N LEU A 145 12.49 8.81 27.16
CA LEU A 145 11.08 9.08 27.45
C LEU A 145 10.20 7.99 26.84
N LEU A 146 10.46 7.59 25.59
CA LEU A 146 9.73 6.53 24.91
C LEU A 146 9.87 5.18 25.64
N GLU A 147 11.06 4.82 26.11
CA GLU A 147 11.28 3.62 26.95
C GLU A 147 10.46 3.67 28.24
N THR A 148 10.44 4.82 28.91
CA THR A 148 9.66 5.03 30.15
C THR A 148 8.17 4.83 29.89
N VAL A 149 7.65 5.45 28.82
CA VAL A 149 6.25 5.31 28.41
C VAL A 149 5.92 3.86 28.10
N LEU A 150 6.79 3.14 27.40
CA LEU A 150 6.57 1.71 27.11
C LEU A 150 6.55 0.86 28.38
N ASP A 151 7.44 1.14 29.34
CA ASP A 151 7.48 0.42 30.62
C ASP A 151 6.22 0.66 31.47
N ASP A 152 5.62 1.86 31.44
CA ASP A 152 4.34 2.16 32.09
C ASP A 152 3.19 1.27 31.55
N PHE A 153 3.25 0.88 30.27
CA PHE A 153 2.32 -0.08 29.66
C PHE A 153 2.80 -1.54 29.78
N ASN A 154 3.80 -1.79 30.62
CA ASN A 154 4.41 -3.09 30.87
C ASN A 154 4.91 -3.75 29.57
N VAL A 155 5.45 -2.92 28.67
CA VAL A 155 6.18 -3.32 27.46
C VAL A 155 7.64 -2.96 27.68
N LYS A 156 8.42 -3.95 28.10
CA LYS A 156 9.87 -3.79 28.29
C LYS A 156 10.60 -3.93 26.96
N GLY A 157 11.58 -3.07 26.74
CA GLY A 157 12.45 -3.09 25.58
C GLY A 157 13.43 -1.93 25.62
N GLU A 158 14.37 -1.94 24.70
CA GLU A 158 15.42 -0.91 24.58
C GLU A 158 15.38 -0.28 23.19
N ILE A 159 15.64 1.03 23.10
CA ILE A 159 15.81 1.70 21.82
C ILE A 159 17.25 1.51 21.37
N THR A 160 17.42 0.76 20.28
CA THR A 160 18.73 0.38 19.73
C THR A 160 19.30 1.44 18.80
N ALA A 161 18.44 2.08 18.00
CA ALA A 161 18.84 3.11 17.05
C ALA A 161 17.74 4.16 16.86
N VAL A 162 18.16 5.36 16.45
CA VAL A 162 17.27 6.47 16.08
C VAL A 162 17.65 6.94 14.68
N ARG A 163 16.68 6.93 13.76
CA ARG A 163 16.84 7.39 12.38
C ARG A 163 15.94 8.59 12.14
N THR A 164 16.55 9.75 11.93
CA THR A 164 15.79 10.98 11.64
C THR A 164 15.52 11.11 10.16
N GLY A 165 14.25 11.31 9.80
CA GLY A 165 13.79 11.63 8.46
C GLY A 165 13.35 13.09 8.31
N PRO A 166 12.88 13.49 7.11
CA PRO A 166 12.38 14.85 6.86
C PRO A 166 11.08 15.18 7.62
N VAL A 167 10.18 14.20 7.79
CA VAL A 167 8.84 14.41 8.38
C VAL A 167 8.68 13.67 9.71
N VAL A 168 9.29 12.49 9.83
CA VAL A 168 9.18 11.61 11.00
C VAL A 168 10.57 11.14 11.43
N THR A 169 10.71 10.77 12.70
CA THR A 169 11.87 10.09 13.26
C THR A 169 11.45 8.68 13.65
N MET A 170 12.22 7.69 13.21
CA MET A 170 12.02 6.27 13.55
C MET A 170 12.93 5.87 14.72
N TYR A 171 12.33 5.36 15.78
CA TYR A 171 12.99 4.76 16.93
C TYR A 171 12.89 3.23 16.80
N GLU A 172 14.04 2.55 16.81
CA GLU A 172 14.10 1.10 16.67
C GLU A 172 14.07 0.44 18.05
N LEU A 173 12.90 -0.06 18.43
CA LEU A 173 12.65 -0.77 19.67
C LEU A 173 13.00 -2.26 19.53
N GLU A 174 13.89 -2.76 20.38
CA GLU A 174 14.07 -4.18 20.61
C GLU A 174 13.22 -4.60 21.83
N PRO A 175 12.09 -5.29 21.64
CA PRO A 175 11.25 -5.70 22.75
C PRO A 175 11.88 -6.87 23.53
N ALA A 176 11.64 -6.91 24.84
CA ALA A 176 12.06 -8.04 25.67
C ALA A 176 11.40 -9.36 25.21
N PRO A 177 12.08 -10.51 25.39
CA PRO A 177 11.53 -11.80 25.03
C PRO A 177 10.14 -12.04 25.65
N GLY A 178 9.22 -12.55 24.84
CA GLY A 178 7.84 -12.84 25.26
C GLY A 178 6.84 -11.70 25.07
N ILE A 179 7.29 -10.50 24.71
CA ILE A 179 6.39 -9.42 24.28
C ILE A 179 5.92 -9.67 22.84
N LYS A 180 4.60 -9.73 22.64
CA LYS A 180 4.00 -9.88 21.31
C LYS A 180 4.06 -8.55 20.55
N ALA A 181 4.45 -8.58 19.28
CA ALA A 181 4.46 -7.39 18.42
C ALA A 181 3.10 -6.69 18.36
N SER A 182 2.00 -7.45 18.31
CA SER A 182 0.63 -6.90 18.30
C SER A 182 0.30 -6.05 19.52
N ARG A 183 0.91 -6.33 20.69
CA ARG A 183 0.73 -5.52 21.89
C ARG A 183 1.34 -4.13 21.70
N VAL A 184 2.55 -4.06 21.16
CA VAL A 184 3.22 -2.76 20.94
C VAL A 184 2.53 -1.97 19.83
N ILE A 185 2.08 -2.66 18.76
CA ILE A 185 1.29 -2.03 17.69
C ILE A 185 -0.01 -1.44 18.24
N GLY A 186 -0.68 -2.14 19.15
CA GLY A 186 -1.92 -1.66 19.79
C GLY A 186 -1.74 -0.47 20.74
N LEU A 187 -0.50 -0.13 21.11
CA LEU A 187 -0.20 1.02 21.98
C LEU A 187 0.09 2.31 21.21
N ALA A 188 -0.03 2.32 19.87
CA ALA A 188 0.34 3.46 19.04
C ALA A 188 -0.32 4.79 19.49
N ASP A 189 -1.63 4.79 19.75
CA ASP A 189 -2.35 5.99 20.18
C ASP A 189 -1.93 6.46 21.59
N ASP A 190 -1.66 5.52 22.50
CA ASP A 190 -1.18 5.82 23.85
C ASP A 190 0.25 6.35 23.83
N ILE A 191 1.12 5.80 22.98
CA ILE A 191 2.47 6.32 22.76
C ILE A 191 2.37 7.75 22.23
N ALA A 192 1.55 8.00 21.21
CA ALA A 192 1.36 9.33 20.66
C ALA A 192 0.94 10.34 21.74
N ARG A 193 -0.06 9.97 22.57
CA ARG A 193 -0.57 10.80 23.65
C ARG A 193 0.48 11.14 24.70
N ASN A 194 1.26 10.16 25.18
CA ASN A 194 2.27 10.39 26.22
C ASN A 194 3.51 11.10 25.67
N MET A 195 3.85 10.89 24.41
CA MET A 195 4.93 11.60 23.71
C MET A 195 4.54 12.99 23.23
N SER A 196 3.30 13.44 23.48
CA SER A 196 2.76 14.70 22.96
C SER A 196 2.87 14.83 21.44
N ALA A 197 2.78 13.71 20.73
CA ALA A 197 2.81 13.62 19.28
C ALA A 197 1.38 13.59 18.71
N ILE A 198 1.20 14.11 17.50
CA ILE A 198 -0.10 14.07 16.80
C ILE A 198 -0.54 12.63 16.52
N SER A 199 0.42 11.75 16.23
CA SER A 199 0.20 10.34 15.92
C SER A 199 1.50 9.58 16.12
N ALA A 200 1.42 8.27 16.31
CA ALA A 200 2.57 7.37 16.25
C ALA A 200 2.24 6.21 15.32
N ARG A 201 3.22 5.75 14.53
CA ARG A 201 3.08 4.55 13.73
C ARG A 201 4.06 3.50 14.22
N VAL A 202 3.54 2.32 14.55
CA VAL A 202 4.35 1.20 15.03
C VAL A 202 4.28 0.07 14.01
N SER A 203 5.44 -0.39 13.54
CA SER A 203 5.50 -1.48 12.57
C SER A 203 6.73 -2.38 12.78
N SER A 204 6.61 -3.66 12.43
CA SER A 204 7.74 -4.58 12.40
C SER A 204 8.65 -4.26 11.22
N ILE A 205 9.98 -4.25 11.43
CA ILE A 205 10.94 -4.01 10.35
C ILE A 205 11.29 -5.36 9.68
N PRO A 206 11.01 -5.55 8.38
CA PRO A 206 11.31 -6.80 7.70
C PRO A 206 12.80 -7.18 7.79
N GLY A 207 13.09 -8.44 8.08
CA GLY A 207 14.46 -8.96 8.16
C GLY A 207 15.21 -8.57 9.44
N ARG A 208 14.57 -7.90 10.41
CA ARG A 208 15.18 -7.54 11.69
C ARG A 208 14.29 -7.94 12.87
N THR A 209 14.88 -8.11 14.04
CA THR A 209 14.17 -8.43 15.30
C THR A 209 13.54 -7.22 15.98
N VAL A 210 13.84 -6.01 15.48
CA VAL A 210 13.38 -4.73 16.03
C VAL A 210 12.05 -4.28 15.43
N MET A 211 11.32 -3.46 16.19
CA MET A 211 10.11 -2.76 15.78
C MET A 211 10.41 -1.27 15.59
N GLY A 212 9.92 -0.67 14.51
CA GLY A 212 10.02 0.77 14.27
C GLY A 212 8.85 1.50 14.89
N ILE A 213 9.13 2.50 15.74
CA ILE A 213 8.19 3.48 16.24
C ILE A 213 8.48 4.81 15.55
N GLU A 214 7.59 5.24 14.67
CA GLU A 214 7.71 6.49 13.90
C GLU A 214 6.92 7.59 14.61
N LEU A 215 7.63 8.65 15.02
CA LEU A 215 7.04 9.85 15.63
C LEU A 215 7.28 11.06 14.72
N PRO A 216 6.27 11.93 14.50
CA PRO A 216 6.44 13.17 13.76
C PRO A 216 7.52 14.07 14.35
N ASN A 217 8.31 14.69 13.49
CA ASN A 217 9.26 15.72 13.90
C ASN A 217 8.50 16.98 14.36
N ALA A 218 9.11 17.74 15.28
CA ALA A 218 8.59 19.04 15.69
C ALA A 218 8.57 20.01 14.49
N ASP A 219 9.69 20.07 13.77
CA ASP A 219 9.82 20.83 12.52
C ASP A 219 9.83 19.86 11.34
N ARG A 220 8.72 19.83 10.59
CA ARG A 220 8.59 18.98 9.40
C ARG A 220 9.13 19.70 8.18
N GLN A 221 10.01 19.03 7.45
CA GLN A 221 10.56 19.56 6.21
C GLN A 221 9.60 19.33 5.05
N MET A 222 9.38 20.38 4.25
CA MET A 222 8.58 20.28 3.03
C MET A 222 9.38 19.56 1.94
N VAL A 223 8.80 18.50 1.37
CA VAL A 223 9.38 17.82 0.20
C VAL A 223 9.00 18.60 -1.05
N SER A 224 9.99 19.25 -1.69
CA SER A 224 9.77 20.05 -2.89
C SER A 224 9.67 19.18 -4.14
N PHE A 225 8.67 19.44 -4.98
CA PHE A 225 8.55 18.75 -6.27
C PHE A 225 9.75 19.06 -7.20
N LYS A 226 10.25 20.30 -7.19
CA LYS A 226 11.43 20.70 -8.01
C LYS A 226 12.65 19.87 -7.68
N GLU A 227 12.91 19.67 -6.39
CA GLU A 227 13.99 18.80 -5.91
C GLU A 227 13.84 17.38 -6.48
N MET A 228 12.63 16.83 -6.41
CA MET A 228 12.34 15.48 -6.88
C MET A 228 12.48 15.31 -8.39
N VAL A 229 11.98 16.26 -9.20
CA VAL A 229 12.14 16.22 -10.66
C VAL A 229 13.62 16.36 -11.04
N SER A 230 14.39 17.13 -10.28
CA SER A 230 15.84 17.29 -10.51
C SER A 230 16.69 16.12 -10.02
N SER A 231 16.12 15.15 -9.30
CA SER A 231 16.86 14.04 -8.71
C SER A 231 17.42 13.08 -9.75
N GLU A 232 18.61 12.53 -9.50
CA GLU A 232 19.18 11.46 -10.34
C GLU A 232 18.24 10.25 -10.48
N ALA A 233 17.50 9.93 -9.42
CA ALA A 233 16.54 8.82 -9.40
C ALA A 233 15.43 9.00 -10.45
N PHE A 234 14.91 10.22 -10.61
CA PHE A 234 13.87 10.51 -11.59
C PHE A 234 14.45 10.75 -12.99
N VAL A 235 15.52 11.54 -13.09
CA VAL A 235 16.15 11.85 -14.38
C VAL A 235 16.66 10.57 -15.04
N ASN A 236 17.35 9.68 -14.32
CA ASN A 236 17.90 8.46 -14.91
C ASN A 236 16.93 7.27 -14.89
N HIS A 237 15.67 7.48 -14.50
CA HIS A 237 14.67 6.42 -14.48
C HIS A 237 14.45 5.83 -15.87
N LYS A 238 14.48 4.49 -15.98
CA LYS A 238 14.34 3.75 -17.25
C LYS A 238 12.92 3.27 -17.54
N GLY A 239 12.02 3.44 -16.59
CA GLY A 239 10.60 3.07 -16.71
C GLY A 239 9.86 3.84 -17.80
N MET A 240 8.74 3.29 -18.26
CA MET A 240 7.94 3.89 -19.34
C MET A 240 7.04 5.03 -18.85
N LEU A 241 6.52 4.91 -17.62
CA LEU A 241 5.64 5.89 -16.99
C LEU A 241 6.15 6.22 -15.58
N PRO A 242 7.31 6.89 -15.45
CA PRO A 242 7.87 7.19 -14.15
C PRO A 242 7.02 8.24 -13.42
N ILE A 243 6.68 7.94 -12.18
CA ILE A 243 5.90 8.80 -11.28
C ILE A 243 6.68 9.05 -9.99
N ILE A 244 6.70 10.31 -9.54
CA ILE A 244 7.33 10.72 -8.29
C ILE A 244 6.30 10.52 -7.17
N LEU A 245 6.68 9.79 -6.12
CA LEU A 245 5.86 9.61 -4.93
C LEU A 245 6.29 10.53 -3.78
N GLY A 246 7.54 10.96 -3.76
CA GLY A 246 8.11 11.85 -2.74
C GLY A 246 9.39 11.27 -2.16
N LYS A 247 9.61 11.47 -0.85
CA LYS A 247 10.73 10.90 -0.12
C LYS A 247 10.25 9.83 0.84
N ASP A 248 11.09 8.82 1.08
CA ASP A 248 10.85 7.86 2.15
C ASP A 248 11.13 8.44 3.54
N ILE A 249 11.02 7.61 4.57
CA ILE A 249 11.31 7.99 5.96
C ILE A 249 12.78 8.36 6.21
N ALA A 250 13.71 7.95 5.35
CA ALA A 250 15.12 8.28 5.45
C ALA A 250 15.47 9.56 4.66
N GLY A 251 14.53 10.08 3.86
CA GLY A 251 14.73 11.22 2.99
C GLY A 251 15.17 10.86 1.56
N GLU A 252 15.22 9.58 1.22
CA GLU A 252 15.63 9.13 -0.11
C GLU A 252 14.50 9.32 -1.13
N PRO A 253 14.80 9.76 -2.35
CA PRO A 253 13.79 10.00 -3.37
C PRO A 253 13.16 8.69 -3.86
N VAL A 254 11.83 8.63 -3.81
CA VAL A 254 11.03 7.48 -4.26
C VAL A 254 10.36 7.79 -5.59
N VAL A 255 10.79 7.06 -6.61
CA VAL A 255 10.21 7.08 -7.96
C VAL A 255 9.72 5.68 -8.29
N ALA A 256 8.50 5.56 -8.80
CA ALA A 256 7.89 4.31 -9.23
C ALA A 256 7.59 4.35 -10.73
N ASP A 257 7.35 3.18 -11.34
CA ASP A 257 6.89 3.09 -12.73
C ASP A 257 5.45 2.59 -12.79
N LEU A 258 4.53 3.44 -13.25
CA LEU A 258 3.13 3.09 -13.42
C LEU A 258 2.94 1.96 -14.45
N ALA A 259 3.87 1.78 -15.40
CA ALA A 259 3.78 0.66 -16.35
C ALA A 259 4.02 -0.72 -15.69
N THR A 260 4.74 -0.76 -14.56
CA THR A 260 4.97 -2.01 -13.78
C THR A 260 3.86 -2.30 -12.79
N MET A 261 3.12 -1.26 -12.41
CA MET A 261 1.92 -1.31 -11.56
C MET A 261 0.73 -0.87 -12.43
N PRO A 262 0.23 -1.72 -13.35
CA PRO A 262 -0.56 -1.29 -14.50
C PRO A 262 -1.81 -0.48 -14.13
N HIS A 263 -2.32 -0.67 -12.91
CA HIS A 263 -3.39 0.13 -12.31
C HIS A 263 -3.01 0.55 -10.89
N LEU A 264 -3.35 1.79 -10.53
CA LEU A 264 -3.09 2.37 -9.21
C LEU A 264 -4.39 2.90 -8.60
N LEU A 265 -4.69 2.48 -7.37
CA LEU A 265 -5.78 3.05 -6.57
C LEU A 265 -5.20 4.01 -5.53
N VAL A 266 -5.68 5.25 -5.53
CA VAL A 266 -5.28 6.27 -4.54
C VAL A 266 -6.48 6.60 -3.66
N ALA A 267 -6.33 6.44 -2.35
CA ALA A 267 -7.36 6.74 -1.37
C ALA A 267 -6.80 7.63 -0.25
N GLY A 268 -7.61 8.56 0.24
CA GLY A 268 -7.24 9.46 1.31
C GLY A 268 -8.43 10.31 1.75
N THR A 269 -8.47 10.70 3.02
CA THR A 269 -9.49 11.62 3.55
C THR A 269 -9.23 13.05 3.05
N THR A 270 -10.23 13.93 3.16
CA THR A 270 -10.06 15.35 2.83
C THR A 270 -8.91 15.96 3.63
N GLY A 271 -8.01 16.68 2.96
CA GLY A 271 -6.84 17.29 3.59
C GLY A 271 -5.64 16.35 3.81
N SER A 272 -5.76 15.05 3.47
CA SER A 272 -4.64 14.10 3.55
C SER A 272 -3.56 14.30 2.48
N GLY A 273 -3.84 15.12 1.45
CA GLY A 273 -2.94 15.37 0.33
C GLY A 273 -3.23 14.58 -0.94
N LYS A 274 -4.38 13.87 -1.05
CA LYS A 274 -4.78 13.11 -2.26
C LYS A 274 -4.64 13.94 -3.54
N SER A 275 -5.24 15.12 -3.59
CA SER A 275 -5.21 16.00 -4.77
C SER A 275 -3.79 16.48 -5.11
N VAL A 276 -2.98 16.80 -4.10
CA VAL A 276 -1.58 17.21 -4.29
C VAL A 276 -0.76 16.04 -4.84
N GLY A 277 -0.96 14.83 -4.31
CA GLY A 277 -0.34 13.61 -4.81
C GLY A 277 -0.74 13.30 -6.26
N LEU A 278 -2.02 13.51 -6.61
CA LEU A 278 -2.50 13.33 -7.97
C LEU A 278 -1.83 14.30 -8.95
N ASN A 279 -1.72 15.58 -8.57
CA ASN A 279 -0.98 16.58 -9.32
C ASN A 279 0.51 16.23 -9.46
N CYS A 280 1.13 15.69 -8.41
CA CYS A 280 2.52 15.20 -8.45
C CYS A 280 2.69 14.08 -9.49
N ILE A 281 1.76 13.12 -9.52
CA ILE A 281 1.75 12.03 -10.53
C ILE A 281 1.62 12.61 -11.94
N LEU A 282 0.65 13.49 -12.18
CA LEU A 282 0.43 14.13 -13.48
C LEU A 282 1.65 14.91 -13.95
N LEU A 283 2.18 15.79 -13.09
CA LEU A 283 3.36 16.59 -13.43
C LEU A 283 4.59 15.71 -13.66
N SER A 284 4.74 14.58 -12.96
CA SER A 284 5.83 13.63 -13.23
C SER A 284 5.79 13.15 -14.68
N LEU A 285 4.60 12.82 -15.19
CA LEU A 285 4.43 12.40 -16.58
C LEU A 285 4.70 13.57 -17.55
N LEU A 286 4.19 14.77 -17.26
CA LEU A 286 4.33 15.95 -18.14
C LEU A 286 5.77 16.48 -18.23
N TYR A 287 6.55 16.39 -17.15
CA TYR A 287 7.98 16.74 -17.16
C TYR A 287 8.86 15.68 -17.81
N ARG A 288 8.30 14.50 -18.11
CA ARG A 288 9.06 13.38 -18.66
C ARG A 288 8.72 13.01 -20.10
N LEU A 289 7.44 13.07 -20.47
CA LEU A 289 6.90 12.42 -21.66
C LEU A 289 6.27 13.45 -22.60
N THR A 290 6.56 13.32 -23.89
CA THR A 290 5.91 14.12 -24.95
C THR A 290 4.50 13.59 -25.27
N PRO A 291 3.62 14.37 -25.93
CA PRO A 291 2.29 13.91 -26.35
C PRO A 291 2.30 12.69 -27.28
N GLN A 292 3.42 12.45 -27.98
CA GLN A 292 3.66 11.29 -28.84
C GLN A 292 3.99 10.03 -28.03
N GLN A 293 4.53 10.20 -26.82
CA GLN A 293 4.91 9.13 -25.92
C GLN A 293 3.80 8.79 -24.92
N CYS A 294 3.05 9.78 -24.44
CA CYS A 294 1.99 9.62 -23.44
C CYS A 294 0.78 10.49 -23.77
N ARG A 295 -0.40 9.87 -23.66
CA ARG A 295 -1.71 10.48 -23.84
C ARG A 295 -2.56 10.29 -22.59
N LEU A 296 -3.37 11.30 -22.28
CA LEU A 296 -4.11 11.38 -21.02
C LEU A 296 -5.62 11.43 -21.28
N ILE A 297 -6.37 10.75 -20.41
CA ILE A 297 -7.82 10.92 -20.25
C ILE A 297 -8.06 11.28 -18.79
N LEU A 298 -8.60 12.47 -18.56
CA LEU A 298 -8.86 12.98 -17.21
C LEU A 298 -10.36 13.03 -16.95
N VAL A 299 -10.78 12.43 -15.85
CA VAL A 299 -12.18 12.42 -15.39
C VAL A 299 -12.26 13.10 -14.02
N ASP A 300 -12.98 14.22 -13.97
CA ASP A 300 -13.18 15.04 -12.78
C ASP A 300 -14.67 15.40 -12.65
N PRO A 301 -15.47 14.55 -11.97
CA PRO A 301 -16.90 14.79 -11.82
C PRO A 301 -17.21 16.01 -10.93
N LYS A 302 -16.26 16.45 -10.09
CA LYS A 302 -16.45 17.58 -9.16
C LYS A 302 -15.96 18.91 -9.71
N VAL A 303 -15.18 18.89 -10.80
CA VAL A 303 -14.61 20.07 -11.46
C VAL A 303 -13.79 20.92 -10.49
N LEU A 304 -12.88 20.25 -9.77
CA LEU A 304 -12.07 20.88 -8.73
C LEU A 304 -10.59 20.87 -9.10
N GLU A 305 -10.06 19.69 -9.38
CA GLU A 305 -8.60 19.47 -9.40
C GLU A 305 -8.05 19.39 -10.82
N LEU A 306 -8.76 18.72 -11.74
CA LEU A 306 -8.20 18.39 -13.05
C LEU A 306 -8.54 19.40 -14.14
N LYS A 307 -9.49 20.31 -13.90
CA LYS A 307 -9.88 21.33 -14.89
C LYS A 307 -8.72 22.25 -15.28
N SER A 308 -7.74 22.46 -14.41
CA SER A 308 -6.55 23.26 -14.72
C SER A 308 -5.66 22.65 -15.82
N TYR A 309 -5.88 21.39 -16.17
CA TYR A 309 -5.16 20.70 -17.25
C TYR A 309 -5.88 20.72 -18.59
N ASP A 310 -6.99 21.47 -18.73
CA ASP A 310 -7.65 21.59 -20.03
C ASP A 310 -6.67 22.18 -21.07
N ASP A 311 -6.87 21.81 -22.34
CA ASP A 311 -6.08 22.26 -23.48
C ASP A 311 -4.60 21.81 -23.55
N ILE A 312 -4.11 20.99 -22.62
CA ILE A 312 -2.76 20.41 -22.78
C ILE A 312 -2.72 19.43 -23.97
N PRO A 313 -1.63 19.38 -24.74
CA PRO A 313 -1.55 18.56 -25.96
C PRO A 313 -1.57 17.05 -25.70
N HIS A 314 -1.30 16.63 -24.46
CA HIS A 314 -1.37 15.23 -24.05
C HIS A 314 -2.81 14.70 -23.96
N LEU A 315 -3.81 15.56 -23.81
CA LEU A 315 -5.21 15.12 -23.69
C LEU A 315 -5.73 14.50 -24.98
N LEU A 316 -6.48 13.40 -24.85
CA LEU A 316 -7.24 12.78 -25.96
C LEU A 316 -8.65 13.37 -26.08
N SER A 317 -9.16 13.93 -25.00
CA SER A 317 -10.43 14.63 -24.92
C SER A 317 -10.34 15.73 -23.88
N PRO A 318 -11.19 16.77 -23.94
CA PRO A 318 -11.36 17.71 -22.85
C PRO A 318 -11.64 16.98 -21.52
N VAL A 319 -11.33 17.64 -20.40
CA VAL A 319 -11.54 17.07 -19.07
C VAL A 319 -13.00 16.64 -18.90
N VAL A 320 -13.21 15.37 -18.58
CA VAL A 320 -14.52 14.75 -18.55
C VAL A 320 -15.19 15.02 -17.21
N THR A 321 -16.25 15.82 -17.22
CA THR A 321 -17.00 16.20 -16.02
C THR A 321 -18.32 15.45 -15.87
N ASP A 322 -18.93 15.04 -17.00
CA ASP A 322 -20.21 14.33 -17.00
C ASP A 322 -20.00 12.81 -16.79
N PRO A 323 -20.72 12.16 -15.85
CA PRO A 323 -20.59 10.72 -15.61
C PRO A 323 -20.89 9.87 -16.85
N GLY A 324 -21.86 10.27 -17.68
CA GLY A 324 -22.18 9.56 -18.92
C GLY A 324 -21.05 9.63 -19.96
N LYS A 325 -20.37 10.77 -20.06
CA LYS A 325 -19.14 10.92 -20.85
C LYS A 325 -17.99 10.08 -20.28
N ALA A 326 -17.87 9.96 -18.95
CA ALA A 326 -16.84 9.14 -18.33
C ALA A 326 -16.98 7.66 -18.72
N VAL A 327 -18.21 7.14 -18.72
CA VAL A 327 -18.50 5.78 -19.20
C VAL A 327 -18.10 5.61 -20.67
N ARG A 328 -18.37 6.59 -21.53
CA ARG A 328 -17.94 6.54 -22.94
C ARG A 328 -16.42 6.54 -23.09
N ALA A 329 -15.71 7.32 -22.29
CA ALA A 329 -14.25 7.35 -22.29
C ALA A 329 -13.65 5.99 -21.88
N LEU A 330 -14.23 5.35 -20.86
CA LEU A 330 -13.85 3.99 -20.44
C LEU A 330 -14.16 2.93 -21.51
N LYS A 331 -15.33 3.00 -22.16
CA LYS A 331 -15.68 2.12 -23.29
C LYS A 331 -14.68 2.27 -24.45
N TRP A 332 -14.34 3.51 -24.79
CA TRP A 332 -13.32 3.80 -25.80
C TRP A 332 -11.95 3.22 -25.41
N ALA A 333 -11.55 3.33 -24.14
CA ALA A 333 -10.28 2.78 -23.66
C ALA A 333 -10.22 1.25 -23.81
N VAL A 334 -11.34 0.54 -23.55
CA VAL A 334 -11.46 -0.91 -23.77
C VAL A 334 -11.36 -1.24 -25.26
N GLU A 335 -12.06 -0.51 -26.12
CA GLU A 335 -12.00 -0.72 -27.58
C GLU A 335 -10.59 -0.47 -28.15
N GLU A 336 -9.91 0.57 -27.67
CA GLU A 336 -8.53 0.88 -28.04
C GLU A 336 -7.57 -0.20 -27.54
N MET A 337 -7.77 -0.75 -26.35
CA MET A 337 -7.01 -1.89 -25.83
C MET A 337 -7.16 -3.12 -26.75
N GLU A 338 -8.38 -3.50 -27.13
CA GLU A 338 -8.64 -4.63 -28.03
C GLU A 338 -8.05 -4.40 -29.43
N LYS A 339 -8.14 -3.17 -29.95
CA LYS A 339 -7.48 -2.77 -31.21
C LYS A 339 -5.97 -2.95 -31.13
N ARG A 340 -5.32 -2.50 -30.05
CA ARG A 340 -3.87 -2.66 -29.86
C ARG A 340 -3.45 -4.12 -29.76
N TYR A 341 -4.24 -4.97 -29.10
CA TYR A 341 -3.97 -6.41 -29.07
C TYR A 341 -3.99 -7.03 -30.47
N ARG A 342 -4.93 -6.64 -31.33
CA ARG A 342 -4.96 -7.08 -32.74
C ARG A 342 -3.72 -6.64 -33.50
N MET A 343 -3.36 -5.35 -33.42
CA MET A 343 -2.16 -4.80 -34.05
C MET A 343 -0.88 -5.53 -33.59
N MET A 344 -0.75 -5.80 -32.30
CA MET A 344 0.39 -6.54 -31.74
C MET A 344 0.43 -8.00 -32.21
N SER A 345 -0.73 -8.66 -32.30
CA SER A 345 -0.84 -10.04 -32.79
C SER A 345 -0.40 -10.16 -34.25
N GLU A 346 -0.80 -9.20 -35.09
CA GLU A 346 -0.46 -9.19 -36.54
C GLU A 346 1.04 -9.13 -36.79
N ILE A 347 1.79 -8.38 -35.98
CA ILE A 347 3.25 -8.29 -36.08
C ILE A 347 3.98 -9.22 -35.10
N SER A 348 3.26 -10.16 -34.47
CA SER A 348 3.78 -11.17 -33.54
C SER A 348 4.60 -10.56 -32.39
N VAL A 349 3.97 -9.66 -31.64
CA VAL A 349 4.54 -9.00 -30.46
C VAL A 349 3.61 -9.15 -29.26
N ARG A 350 4.18 -9.18 -28.04
CA ARG A 350 3.43 -9.38 -26.79
C ARG A 350 3.16 -8.10 -25.99
N ASN A 351 3.90 -7.03 -26.22
CA ASN A 351 3.78 -5.78 -25.46
C ASN A 351 4.00 -4.54 -26.34
N LEU A 352 3.54 -3.40 -25.83
CA LEU A 352 3.59 -2.12 -26.54
C LEU A 352 5.03 -1.64 -26.80
N ALA A 353 5.96 -1.90 -25.88
CA ALA A 353 7.36 -1.49 -26.03
C ALA A 353 8.01 -2.15 -27.26
N SER A 354 7.88 -3.47 -27.38
CA SER A 354 8.37 -4.24 -28.51
C SER A 354 7.60 -3.92 -29.80
N PHE A 355 6.32 -3.53 -29.71
CA PHE A 355 5.54 -3.09 -30.87
C PHE A 355 6.15 -1.82 -31.44
N ASN A 356 6.35 -0.82 -30.58
CA ASN A 356 6.96 0.45 -30.94
C ASN A 356 8.40 0.30 -31.44
N GLU A 357 9.18 -0.61 -30.86
CA GLU A 357 10.54 -0.92 -31.33
C GLU A 357 10.54 -1.49 -32.75
N LYS A 358 9.66 -2.47 -33.05
CA LYS A 358 9.53 -3.02 -34.40
C LYS A 358 9.09 -1.97 -35.41
N VAL A 359 8.10 -1.15 -35.05
CA VAL A 359 7.60 -0.07 -35.90
C VAL A 359 8.69 0.95 -36.21
N ARG A 360 9.41 1.45 -35.19
CA ARG A 360 10.53 2.39 -35.39
C ARG A 360 11.64 1.79 -36.24
N THR A 361 11.96 0.51 -36.03
CA THR A 361 12.98 -0.20 -36.82
C THR A 361 12.57 -0.36 -38.28
N ALA A 362 11.29 -0.64 -38.53
CA ALA A 362 10.73 -0.75 -39.88
C ALA A 362 10.74 0.61 -40.61
N ALA A 363 10.30 1.67 -39.92
CA ALA A 363 10.33 3.04 -40.43
C ALA A 363 11.76 3.50 -40.77
N ALA A 364 12.73 3.26 -39.88
CA ALA A 364 14.14 3.60 -40.11
C ALA A 364 14.76 2.84 -41.29
N LYS A 365 14.29 1.62 -41.57
CA LYS A 365 14.74 0.80 -42.70
C LYS A 365 13.98 1.09 -44.00
N GLY A 366 12.92 1.90 -43.96
CA GLY A 366 12.04 2.16 -45.10
C GLY A 366 11.33 0.91 -45.63
N LYS A 367 11.23 -0.15 -44.82
CA LYS A 367 10.58 -1.42 -45.22
C LYS A 367 9.28 -1.56 -44.43
N PRO A 368 8.10 -1.46 -45.06
CA PRO A 368 6.83 -1.56 -44.36
C PRO A 368 6.71 -2.92 -43.66
N LEU A 369 6.06 -2.93 -42.50
CA LEU A 369 5.73 -4.17 -41.82
C LEU A 369 4.77 -4.94 -42.75
N GLY A 370 5.03 -6.22 -42.99
CA GLY A 370 4.24 -7.00 -43.92
C GLY A 370 4.03 -8.41 -43.41
N ARG A 371 2.84 -8.94 -43.60
CA ARG A 371 2.54 -10.35 -43.36
C ARG A 371 2.20 -11.00 -44.70
N ARG A 372 2.95 -12.04 -45.07
CA ARG A 372 2.61 -12.93 -46.19
C ARG A 372 1.53 -13.88 -45.70
N VAL A 373 0.32 -13.78 -46.23
CA VAL A 373 -0.79 -14.69 -45.91
C VAL A 373 -1.07 -15.51 -47.16
N GLN A 374 -1.04 -16.85 -47.04
CA GLN A 374 -1.42 -17.74 -48.12
C GLN A 374 -2.94 -17.68 -48.27
N ILE A 375 -3.42 -17.17 -49.41
CA ILE A 375 -4.84 -16.98 -49.70
C ILE A 375 -5.44 -18.14 -50.51
N GLY A 376 -4.59 -19.00 -51.08
CA GLY A 376 -5.04 -20.20 -51.78
C GLY A 376 -3.98 -20.79 -52.70
N PHE A 377 -4.44 -21.59 -53.65
CA PHE A 377 -3.65 -22.13 -54.74
C PHE A 377 -4.23 -21.62 -56.06
N ASP A 378 -3.36 -21.31 -57.02
CA ASP A 378 -3.77 -20.96 -58.38
C ASP A 378 -4.47 -22.17 -59.02
N PRO A 379 -5.71 -22.03 -59.51
CA PRO A 379 -6.47 -23.12 -60.13
C PRO A 379 -5.79 -23.77 -61.34
N ASP A 380 -4.93 -23.03 -62.05
CA ASP A 380 -4.33 -23.49 -63.31
C ASP A 380 -2.92 -24.08 -63.13
N THR A 381 -2.15 -23.57 -62.16
CA THR A 381 -0.75 -23.95 -61.94
C THR A 381 -0.52 -24.75 -60.66
N GLY A 382 -1.48 -24.73 -59.72
CA GLY A 382 -1.35 -25.37 -58.41
C GLY A 382 -0.31 -24.71 -57.51
N GLU A 383 0.19 -23.52 -57.87
CA GLU A 383 1.14 -22.76 -57.06
C GLU A 383 0.45 -22.03 -55.92
N GLU A 384 1.15 -21.89 -54.79
CA GLU A 384 0.64 -21.18 -53.61
C GLU A 384 0.56 -19.67 -53.87
N ILE A 385 -0.64 -19.10 -53.78
CA ILE A 385 -0.85 -17.66 -53.90
C ILE A 385 -0.71 -17.03 -52.51
N TYR A 386 0.23 -16.09 -52.42
CA TYR A 386 0.47 -15.29 -51.22
C TYR A 386 0.02 -13.85 -51.43
N GLU A 387 -0.80 -13.33 -50.52
CA GLU A 387 -1.11 -11.91 -50.43
C GLU A 387 -0.18 -11.25 -49.41
N GLU A 388 0.54 -10.20 -49.82
CA GLU A 388 1.36 -9.39 -48.91
C GLU A 388 0.55 -8.19 -48.42
N ASN A 389 -0.01 -8.29 -47.22
CA ASN A 389 -0.63 -7.14 -46.58
C ASN A 389 0.45 -6.23 -46.00
N GLN A 390 0.61 -5.04 -46.58
CA GLN A 390 1.44 -3.97 -46.02
C GLN A 390 0.71 -3.31 -44.86
N LEU A 391 1.33 -3.35 -43.68
CA LEU A 391 0.85 -2.77 -42.44
C LEU A 391 1.62 -1.47 -42.19
N ASP A 392 0.97 -0.34 -42.44
CA ASP A 392 1.53 0.98 -42.16
C ASP A 392 1.18 1.41 -40.72
N TYR A 393 1.91 0.84 -39.76
CA TYR A 393 1.73 1.14 -38.34
C TYR A 393 2.65 2.25 -37.87
N GLN A 394 2.11 3.12 -37.02
CA GLN A 394 2.85 4.16 -36.31
C GLN A 394 3.13 3.74 -34.87
N ALA A 395 4.16 4.34 -34.26
CA ALA A 395 4.43 4.12 -32.85
C ALA A 395 3.26 4.64 -32.02
N LEU A 396 2.83 3.84 -31.06
CA LEU A 396 1.64 4.10 -30.26
C LEU A 396 2.02 4.68 -28.88
N PRO A 397 1.37 5.77 -28.44
CA PRO A 397 1.63 6.36 -27.14
C PRO A 397 1.10 5.45 -26.02
N GLN A 398 1.69 5.56 -24.83
CA GLN A 398 1.05 5.10 -23.61
C GLN A 398 -0.22 5.92 -23.35
N ILE A 399 -1.26 5.28 -22.82
CA ILE A 399 -2.50 5.97 -22.43
C ILE A 399 -2.65 5.84 -20.92
N VAL A 400 -2.76 6.97 -20.22
CA VAL A 400 -3.03 7.00 -18.79
C VAL A 400 -4.41 7.62 -18.57
N LEU A 401 -5.32 6.82 -18.00
CA LEU A 401 -6.66 7.24 -17.64
C LEU A 401 -6.70 7.51 -16.14
N ILE A 402 -7.08 8.73 -15.76
CA ILE A 402 -7.12 9.19 -14.38
C ILE A 402 -8.55 9.57 -14.03
N VAL A 403 -9.02 9.03 -12.91
CA VAL A 403 -10.31 9.37 -12.31
C VAL A 403 -10.03 9.91 -10.91
N ASP A 404 -10.32 11.20 -10.67
CA ASP A 404 -10.06 11.81 -9.36
C ASP A 404 -10.97 11.22 -8.27
N GLU A 405 -12.28 11.25 -8.51
CA GLU A 405 -13.29 10.77 -7.56
C GLU A 405 -14.08 9.60 -8.15
N LEU A 406 -13.53 8.39 -8.02
CA LEU A 406 -14.19 7.18 -8.49
C LEU A 406 -15.51 6.91 -7.75
N ALA A 407 -15.61 7.31 -6.48
CA ALA A 407 -16.81 7.07 -5.67
C ALA A 407 -18.06 7.74 -6.27
N ASP A 408 -17.94 8.99 -6.74
CA ASP A 408 -19.05 9.73 -7.35
C ASP A 408 -19.56 9.05 -8.63
N LEU A 409 -18.63 8.52 -9.43
CA LEU A 409 -18.95 7.74 -10.62
C LEU A 409 -19.64 6.42 -10.26
N MET A 410 -19.18 5.76 -9.19
CA MET A 410 -19.79 4.51 -8.71
C MET A 410 -21.21 4.71 -8.19
N ILE A 411 -21.48 5.83 -7.50
CA ILE A 411 -22.82 6.15 -7.00
C ILE A 411 -23.80 6.41 -8.16
N THR A 412 -23.33 7.03 -9.24
CA THR A 412 -24.18 7.46 -10.35
C THR A 412 -24.41 6.38 -11.42
N VAL A 413 -23.37 5.63 -11.81
CA VAL A 413 -23.40 4.68 -12.94
C VAL A 413 -22.71 3.34 -12.62
N GLY A 414 -22.59 3.01 -11.33
CA GLY A 414 -21.60 2.05 -10.81
C GLY A 414 -21.48 0.70 -11.50
N LYS A 415 -22.59 0.04 -11.85
CA LYS A 415 -22.53 -1.30 -12.46
C LYS A 415 -21.82 -1.29 -13.82
N GLU A 416 -22.00 -0.25 -14.64
CA GLU A 416 -21.31 -0.17 -15.94
C GLU A 416 -19.82 0.12 -15.75
N ILE A 417 -19.48 0.99 -14.80
CA ILE A 417 -18.10 1.42 -14.54
C ILE A 417 -17.28 0.27 -13.96
N GLU A 418 -17.85 -0.49 -13.03
CA GLU A 418 -17.20 -1.66 -12.45
C GLU A 418 -16.82 -2.69 -13.53
N VAL A 419 -17.73 -3.01 -14.44
CA VAL A 419 -17.48 -3.94 -15.55
C VAL A 419 -16.37 -3.44 -16.49
N LEU A 420 -16.34 -2.13 -16.76
CA LEU A 420 -15.33 -1.54 -17.63
C LEU A 420 -13.94 -1.53 -16.97
N ILE A 421 -13.86 -1.19 -15.69
CA ILE A 421 -12.60 -1.24 -14.92
C ILE A 421 -12.08 -2.68 -14.83
N GLN A 422 -12.97 -3.64 -14.57
CA GLN A 422 -12.61 -5.08 -14.56
C GLN A 422 -12.10 -5.58 -15.91
N ARG A 423 -12.56 -5.01 -17.03
CA ARG A 423 -12.05 -5.37 -18.36
C ARG A 423 -10.69 -4.74 -18.69
N LEU A 424 -10.40 -3.58 -18.12
CA LEU A 424 -9.10 -2.90 -18.29
C LEU A 424 -8.01 -3.48 -17.39
N SER A 425 -8.41 -4.09 -16.27
CA SER A 425 -7.56 -4.82 -15.31
C SER A 425 -7.18 -6.19 -15.86
#